data_AF-A0A2A5SQI3-F1
#
_entry.id   AF-A0A2A5SQI3-F1
#
_cell.length_a   1.000
_cell.length_b   1.000
_cell.length_c   1.000
_cell.angle_alpha   90.00
_cell.angle_beta   90.00
_cell.angle_gamma   90.00
#
_symmetry.space_group_name_H-M   'P 1'
#
loop_
_entity.id
_entity.type
_entity.pdbx_description
1 polymer ?
#
loop_
_entity_poly.entity_id
_entity_poly.type
_entity_poly.pdbx_seq_one_letter_code
_entity_poly.pdbx_strand_id
1 'polypeptide(L)'
;MTVKEKFLNDIKSLIENKEIPKEDKVLTVWIETPEMTARELIVNPFENLQAKHDYYDKAYDDNLNLKANPDIFISTYSTDGTIVEVIE
;
A
#
# COMPACT_ATOMS: atom_id res chain seq x y z
N MET A 1 -8.90 -14.31 -3.87
CA MET A 1 -7.82 -13.38 -3.54
C MET A 1 -8.45 -12.22 -2.78
N THR A 2 -8.04 -11.96 -1.55
CA THR A 2 -8.50 -10.80 -0.77
C THR A 2 -7.89 -9.51 -1.33
N VAL A 3 -8.41 -8.35 -0.91
CA VAL A 3 -7.83 -7.06 -1.29
C VAL A 3 -6.39 -6.95 -0.80
N LYS A 4 -6.13 -7.38 0.44
CA LYS A 4 -4.77 -7.43 1.00
C LYS A 4 -3.83 -8.32 0.18
N GLU A 5 -4.27 -9.52 -0.21
CA GLU A 5 -3.44 -10.42 -1.02
C GLU A 5 -3.06 -9.78 -2.36
N LYS A 6 -4.00 -9.10 -3.04
CA LYS A 6 -3.68 -8.34 -4.26
C LYS A 6 -2.65 -7.25 -3.98
N PHE A 7 -2.88 -6.43 -2.96
CA PHE A 7 -1.99 -5.33 -2.59
C PHE A 7 -0.56 -5.79 -2.30
N LEU A 8 -0.39 -6.85 -1.51
CA LEU A 8 0.93 -7.42 -1.20
C LEU A 8 1.62 -7.98 -2.45
N ASN A 9 0.85 -8.66 -3.32
CA ASN A 9 1.37 -9.16 -4.60
C ASN A 9 1.83 -8.04 -5.52
N ASP A 10 1.13 -6.90 -5.55
CA ASP A 10 1.50 -5.75 -6.37
C ASP A 10 2.79 -5.11 -5.88
N ILE A 11 2.99 -4.99 -4.55
CA ILE A 11 4.26 -4.53 -3.97
C ILE A 11 5.40 -5.48 -4.35
N LYS A 12 5.18 -6.79 -4.22
CA LYS A 12 6.18 -7.80 -4.59
C LYS A 12 6.53 -7.73 -6.07
N SER A 13 5.52 -7.57 -6.92
CA SER A 13 5.70 -7.41 -8.37
C SER A 13 6.51 -6.17 -8.70
N LEU A 14 6.26 -5.04 -8.02
CA LEU A 14 7.06 -3.83 -8.15
C LEU A 14 8.54 -4.08 -7.77
N ILE A 15 8.79 -4.75 -6.64
CA ILE A 15 10.16 -5.07 -6.19
C ILE A 15 10.89 -5.91 -7.24
N GLU A 16 10.23 -6.94 -7.79
CA GLU A 16 10.82 -7.91 -8.70
C GLU A 16 10.92 -7.43 -10.16
N ASN A 17 10.15 -6.41 -10.56
CA ASN A 17 10.12 -5.91 -11.94
C ASN A 17 11.49 -5.36 -12.38
N LYS A 18 12.12 -5.97 -13.38
CA LYS A 18 13.46 -5.58 -13.86
C LYS A 18 13.43 -4.47 -14.92
N GLU A 19 12.25 -4.14 -15.45
CA GLU A 19 12.07 -3.12 -16.49
C GLU A 19 11.97 -1.71 -15.90
N ILE A 20 11.67 -1.59 -14.61
CA ILE A 20 11.57 -0.29 -13.91
C ILE A 20 12.89 -0.03 -13.14
N PRO A 21 13.56 1.12 -13.36
CA PRO A 21 14.71 1.53 -12.56
C PRO A 21 14.39 1.59 -11.06
N LYS A 22 15.36 1.33 -10.20
CA LYS A 22 15.11 1.27 -8.74
C LYS A 22 14.59 2.58 -8.20
N GLU A 23 15.15 3.69 -8.67
CA GLU A 23 14.78 5.06 -8.34
C GLU A 23 13.32 5.41 -8.68
N ASP A 24 12.73 4.72 -9.65
CA ASP A 24 11.35 4.95 -10.10
C ASP A 24 10.33 4.03 -9.41
N LYS A 25 10.81 3.04 -8.63
CA LYS A 25 9.93 2.12 -7.89
C LYS A 25 9.49 2.74 -6.58
N VAL A 26 8.25 3.23 -6.56
CA VAL A 26 7.70 3.95 -5.41
C VAL A 26 6.31 3.44 -5.09
N LEU A 27 6.13 2.91 -3.88
CA LEU A 27 4.79 2.62 -3.35
C LEU A 27 4.24 3.88 -2.69
N THR A 28 3.14 4.40 -3.23
CA THR A 28 2.35 5.43 -2.58
C THR A 28 1.06 4.82 -2.04
N VAL A 29 0.73 5.08 -0.78
CA VAL A 29 -0.56 4.70 -0.18
C VAL A 29 -1.31 5.93 0.31
N TRP A 30 -2.62 5.89 0.16
CA TRP A 30 -3.55 6.88 0.68
C TRP A 30 -4.33 6.25 1.83
N ILE A 31 -4.31 6.91 2.98
CA ILE A 31 -4.88 6.40 4.22
C ILE A 31 -6.01 7.33 4.64
N GLU A 32 -7.18 6.75 4.89
CA GLU A 32 -8.30 7.46 5.51
C GLU A 32 -8.20 7.35 7.02
N THR A 33 -8.52 8.44 7.70
CA THR A 33 -8.53 8.54 9.16
C THR A 33 -9.68 9.45 9.57
N PRO A 34 -10.61 9.05 10.46
CA PRO A 34 -11.87 9.76 10.68
C PRO A 34 -11.72 11.21 11.12
N GLU A 35 -10.63 11.54 11.82
CA GLU A 35 -10.39 12.88 12.36
C GLU A 35 -9.70 13.83 11.38
N MET A 36 -9.30 13.34 10.20
CA MET A 36 -8.57 14.12 9.21
C MET A 36 -9.49 14.58 8.07
N THR A 37 -9.43 15.86 7.74
CA THR A 37 -10.21 16.44 6.62
C THR A 37 -9.72 15.97 5.26
N ALA A 38 -8.45 15.59 5.15
CA ALA A 38 -7.85 15.06 3.94
C ALA A 38 -7.10 13.77 4.27
N ARG A 39 -7.15 12.82 3.34
CA ARG A 39 -6.39 11.56 3.41
C ARG A 39 -4.89 11.80 3.56
N GLU A 40 -4.26 10.99 4.39
CA GLU A 40 -2.80 10.95 4.51
C GLU A 40 -2.18 10.29 3.28
N LEU A 41 -1.03 10.81 2.83
CA LEU A 41 -0.25 10.23 1.75
C LEU A 41 1.09 9.74 2.29
N ILE A 42 1.39 8.44 2.13
CA ILE A 42 2.70 7.88 2.48
C ILE A 42 3.41 7.39 1.22
N VAL A 43 4.52 8.02 0.89
CA VAL A 43 5.38 7.68 -0.25
C VAL A 43 6.56 6.85 0.24
N ASN A 44 6.75 5.66 -0.34
CA ASN A 44 7.76 4.69 0.08
C ASN A 44 8.73 4.41 -1.07
N PRO A 45 10.00 4.81 -0.94
CA PRO A 45 11.01 4.54 -1.96
C PRO A 45 11.39 3.05 -1.98
N PHE A 46 12.07 2.63 -3.05
CA PHE A 46 12.45 1.24 -3.31
C PHE A 46 13.11 0.56 -2.11
N GLU A 47 14.02 1.25 -1.43
CA GLU A 47 14.79 0.74 -0.30
C GLU A 47 13.90 0.28 0.86
N ASN A 48 12.69 0.84 0.96
CA ASN A 48 11.74 0.56 2.04
C ASN A 48 10.66 -0.45 1.64
N LEU A 49 10.55 -0.84 0.36
CA LEU A 49 9.40 -1.62 -0.13
C LEU A 49 9.29 -2.99 0.53
N GLN A 50 10.41 -3.69 0.74
CA GLN A 50 10.38 -5.00 1.42
C GLN A 50 9.89 -4.86 2.87
N ALA A 51 10.46 -3.91 3.62
CA ALA A 51 10.05 -3.66 4.99
C ALA A 51 8.58 -3.21 5.09
N LYS A 52 8.12 -2.41 4.10
CA LYS A 52 6.73 -1.97 4.02
C LYS A 52 5.77 -3.10 3.67
N HIS A 53 6.12 -3.98 2.74
CA HIS A 53 5.35 -5.19 2.44
C HIS A 53 5.08 -5.99 3.72
N ASP A 54 6.14 -6.30 4.47
CA ASP A 54 6.05 -7.09 5.70
C ASP A 54 5.28 -6.37 6.81
N TYR A 55 5.42 -5.05 6.90
CA TYR A 55 4.61 -4.21 7.78
C TYR A 55 3.11 -4.31 7.45
N TYR A 56 2.73 -4.16 6.18
CA TYR A 56 1.31 -4.16 5.79
C TYR A 56 0.66 -5.53 6.01
N ASP A 57 1.35 -6.63 5.71
CA ASP A 57 0.83 -7.98 5.98
C ASP A 57 0.52 -8.20 7.47
N LYS A 58 1.42 -7.71 8.34
CA LYS A 58 1.25 -7.82 9.78
C LYS A 58 0.19 -6.86 10.33
N ALA A 59 0.22 -5.59 9.94
CA ALA A 59 -0.53 -4.52 10.57
C ALA A 59 -1.97 -4.41 10.06
N TYR A 60 -2.26 -4.85 8.84
CA TYR A 60 -3.57 -4.70 8.20
C TYR A 60 -4.31 -6.02 8.05
N ASP A 61 -5.63 -5.96 8.12
CA ASP A 61 -6.52 -7.08 7.86
C ASP A 61 -6.74 -7.31 6.36
N ASP A 62 -7.57 -8.29 6.01
CA ASP A 62 -7.79 -8.70 4.62
C ASP A 62 -8.47 -7.63 3.75
N ASN A 63 -9.10 -6.64 4.39
CA ASN A 63 -9.77 -5.50 3.75
C ASN A 63 -8.92 -4.23 3.80
N LEU A 64 -7.66 -4.33 4.23
CA LEU A 64 -6.76 -3.20 4.42
C LEU A 64 -7.24 -2.17 5.45
N ASN A 65 -7.91 -2.63 6.51
CA ASN A 65 -8.09 -1.86 7.75
C ASN A 65 -6.93 -2.13 8.70
N LEU A 66 -6.47 -1.11 9.42
CA LEU A 66 -5.43 -1.25 10.43
C LEU A 66 -5.98 -2.07 11.61
N LYS A 67 -5.37 -3.21 11.92
CA LYS A 67 -5.86 -4.11 12.98
C LYS A 67 -5.95 -3.45 14.36
N ALA A 68 -5.06 -2.48 14.63
CA ALA A 68 -5.03 -1.76 15.90
C ALA A 68 -6.12 -0.68 16.02
N ASN A 69 -6.63 -0.19 14.88
CA ASN A 69 -7.71 0.77 14.81
C ASN A 69 -8.44 0.61 13.45
N PRO A 70 -9.53 -0.18 13.39
CA PRO A 70 -10.21 -0.49 12.14
C PRO A 70 -10.80 0.72 11.41
N ASP A 71 -10.93 1.87 12.06
CA ASP A 71 -11.41 3.10 11.42
C ASP A 71 -10.31 3.74 10.53
N ILE A 72 -9.05 3.29 10.64
CA ILE A 72 -7.94 3.70 9.78
C ILE A 72 -7.73 2.64 8.71
N PHE A 73 -7.83 3.01 7.45
CA PHE A 73 -7.72 2.06 6.34
C PHE A 73 -7.03 2.65 5.11
N ILE A 74 -6.49 1.79 4.26
CA ILE A 74 -5.89 2.18 2.98
C ILE A 74 -7.01 2.22 1.93
N SER A 75 -7.36 3.42 1.46
CA SER A 75 -8.41 3.62 0.44
C SER A 75 -7.89 3.52 -0.99
N THR A 76 -6.60 3.78 -1.20
CA THR A 76 -5.98 3.79 -2.53
C THR A 76 -4.49 3.51 -2.42
N TYR A 77 -3.89 2.90 -3.45
CA TYR A 77 -2.44 2.81 -3.58
C TYR A 77 -1.98 2.94 -5.04
N SER A 78 -0.68 3.18 -5.22
CA SER A 78 0.00 3.23 -6.50
C SER A 78 1.40 2.64 -6.37
N THR A 79 1.84 1.86 -7.36
CA THR A 79 3.16 1.21 -7.39
C THR A 79 4.05 1.72 -8.52
N ASP A 80 3.56 1.67 -9.77
CA ASP A 80 4.30 2.06 -10.98
C ASP A 80 3.53 3.13 -11.79
N GLY A 81 2.83 4.01 -11.07
CA GLY A 81 1.90 4.98 -11.65
C GLY A 81 0.50 4.41 -11.90
N THR A 82 0.32 3.10 -11.73
CA THR A 82 -1.01 2.48 -11.71
C THR A 82 -1.70 2.78 -10.38
N ILE A 83 -2.79 3.55 -10.41
CA ILE A 83 -3.62 3.83 -9.24
C ILE A 83 -4.66 2.71 -9.09
N VAL A 84 -4.74 2.14 -7.90
CA VAL A 84 -5.74 1.12 -7.54
C VAL A 84 -6.58 1.65 -6.38
N GLU A 85 -7.87 1.81 -6.63
CA GLU A 85 -8.87 2.10 -5.58
C GLU A 85 -9.24 0.81 -4.85
N VAL A 86 -9.27 0.88 -3.52
CA VAL A 86 -9.72 -0.21 -2.66
C VAL A 86 -11.22 -0.05 -2.47
N ILE A 87 -12.00 -0.82 -3.22
CA ILE A 87 -13.46 -0.83 -3.17
C ILE A 87 -13.88 -2.04 -2.32
N GLU A 88 -14.74 -1.81 -1.32
CA GLU A 88 -15.39 -2.84 -0.51
C GLU A 88 -16.27 -3.80 -1.34
#